data_AF-A0A7W0N8E9-F1
#
_entry.id   AF-A0A7W0N8E9-F1
#
_cell.length_a   1.000
_cell.length_b   1.000
_cell.length_c   1.000
_cell.angle_alpha   90.00
_cell.angle_beta   90.00
_cell.angle_gamma   90.00
#
_symmetry.space_group_name_H-M   'P 1'
#
loop_
_entity.id
_entity.type
_entity.pdbx_description
1 polymer ?
#
loop_
_entity_poly.entity_id
_entity_poly.type
_entity_poly.pdbx_seq_one_letter_code
_entity_poly.pdbx_strand_id
1 'polypeptide(L)'
;MKLIYLKKVAFNVVALLLLANLSEAQNRISSEPSSSKANQNIGKNIFRIEERNVRAEMEFLASDALQGRGSGTQFELLAGHYIASQLQQFGVEPAGETDASGKKTFIQTVKMTRNTFAQTPNLTYAANGLTVTLEPGKEMVVLRMNSAQARG
;
A
#
# COMPACT_ATOMS: atom_id res chain seq x y z
N MET A 1 94.22 16.27 -8.10
CA MET A 1 93.25 17.39 -8.17
C MET A 1 91.86 16.91 -8.61
N LYS A 2 91.32 15.85 -7.99
CA LYS A 2 90.03 15.20 -8.32
C LYS A 2 89.03 15.18 -7.14
N LEU A 3 89.34 15.85 -6.03
CA LEU A 3 88.52 15.85 -4.81
C LEU A 3 87.70 17.12 -4.58
N ILE A 4 87.83 18.14 -5.43
CA ILE A 4 87.11 19.43 -5.32
C ILE A 4 85.82 19.42 -6.15
N TYR A 5 85.79 18.68 -7.26
CA TYR A 5 84.63 18.63 -8.16
C TYR A 5 83.50 17.72 -7.65
N LEU A 6 83.84 16.67 -6.89
CA LEU A 6 82.84 15.75 -6.33
C LEU A 6 82.03 16.39 -5.19
N LYS A 7 82.63 17.30 -4.41
CA LYS A 7 81.91 18.06 -3.36
C LYS A 7 80.98 19.14 -3.95
N LYS A 8 81.32 19.74 -5.10
CA LYS A 8 80.49 20.77 -5.76
C LYS A 8 79.26 20.18 -6.47
N VAL A 9 79.36 18.95 -7.01
CA VAL A 9 78.22 18.23 -7.59
C VAL A 9 77.29 17.71 -6.49
N ALA A 10 77.84 17.19 -5.38
CA ALA A 10 77.02 16.76 -4.24
C ALA A 10 76.24 17.91 -3.60
N PHE A 11 76.81 19.13 -3.52
CA PHE A 11 76.11 20.30 -2.98
C PHE A 11 74.97 20.80 -3.88
N ASN A 12 75.13 20.74 -5.21
CA ASN A 12 74.07 21.12 -6.16
C ASN A 12 72.93 20.08 -6.23
N VAL A 13 73.25 18.79 -6.11
CA VAL A 13 72.22 17.73 -6.11
C VAL A 13 71.42 17.75 -4.80
N VAL A 14 72.06 18.06 -3.66
CA VAL A 14 71.37 18.22 -2.36
C VAL A 14 70.53 19.51 -2.31
N ALA A 15 70.99 20.61 -2.94
CA ALA A 15 70.21 21.84 -3.08
C ALA A 15 69.00 21.69 -4.03
N LEU A 16 69.09 20.82 -5.03
CA LEU A 16 67.96 20.52 -5.94
C LEU A 16 66.94 19.54 -5.32
N LEU A 17 67.35 18.73 -4.33
CA LEU A 17 66.49 17.81 -3.59
C LEU A 17 65.81 18.43 -2.36
N LEU A 18 66.24 19.60 -1.89
CA LEU A 18 65.63 20.30 -0.74
C LEU A 18 64.55 21.33 -1.10
N LEU A 19 64.37 21.68 -2.37
CA LEU A 19 63.41 22.71 -2.82
C LEU A 19 62.08 22.17 -3.40
N ALA A 20 61.89 20.85 -3.44
CA ALA A 20 60.64 20.26 -3.95
C ALA A 20 59.53 20.11 -2.90
N ASN A 21 59.78 20.41 -1.62
CA ASN A 21 58.84 20.18 -0.52
C ASN A 21 58.35 21.47 0.17
N LEU A 22 58.20 22.56 -0.60
CA LEU A 22 57.57 23.78 -0.08
C LEU A 22 56.49 24.31 -1.02
N SER A 23 55.60 23.42 -1.42
CA SER A 23 54.35 23.77 -2.11
C SER A 23 53.19 22.88 -1.66
N GLU A 24 53.08 22.60 -0.36
CA GLU A 24 51.89 21.92 0.21
C GLU A 24 51.28 22.64 1.43
N ALA A 25 51.74 23.85 1.77
CA ALA A 25 51.29 24.56 2.97
C ALA A 25 50.28 25.71 2.74
N GLN A 26 49.80 25.96 1.52
CA GLN A 26 48.93 27.12 1.23
C GLN A 26 47.55 26.82 0.64
N ASN A 27 47.06 25.57 0.63
CA ASN A 27 45.68 25.33 0.19
C ASN A 27 44.82 24.47 1.13
N ARG A 28 45.19 24.43 2.42
CA ARG A 28 44.27 24.02 3.49
C ARG A 28 43.50 25.25 3.95
N ILE A 29 42.32 25.46 3.35
CA ILE A 29 41.08 26.08 3.89
C ILE A 29 40.26 26.50 2.66
N SER A 30 39.62 25.52 2.06
CA SER A 30 38.36 25.62 1.30
C SER A 30 37.90 24.17 1.13
N SER A 31 36.94 23.77 1.96
CA SER A 31 36.09 22.57 1.84
C SER A 31 35.74 22.28 0.36
N GLU A 32 35.86 21.07 -0.19
CA GLU A 32 35.25 19.80 0.21
C GLU A 32 36.08 18.57 -0.27
N PRO A 33 36.20 17.50 0.52
CA PRO A 33 36.64 16.20 0.03
C PRO A 33 35.45 15.32 -0.36
N SER A 34 35.56 14.70 -1.54
CA SER A 34 35.08 13.33 -1.84
C SER A 34 33.58 13.03 -1.78
N SER A 35 32.96 12.73 -2.93
CA SER A 35 32.06 11.54 -3.10
C SER A 35 31.34 11.44 -4.47
N SER A 36 31.99 11.69 -5.62
CA SER A 36 31.29 11.55 -6.92
C SER A 36 31.20 10.12 -7.48
N LYS A 37 31.90 9.12 -6.91
CA LYS A 37 31.87 7.72 -7.42
C LYS A 37 31.60 6.64 -6.36
N ALA A 38 30.93 7.00 -5.26
CA ALA A 38 30.48 6.04 -4.25
C ALA A 38 28.95 5.96 -4.11
N ASN A 39 28.19 6.75 -4.89
CA ASN A 39 26.73 6.83 -4.77
C ASN A 39 25.99 6.42 -6.05
N GLN A 40 26.44 5.34 -6.69
CA GLN A 40 25.67 4.65 -7.75
C GLN A 40 25.11 3.30 -7.27
N ASN A 41 25.52 2.83 -6.09
CA ASN A 41 25.10 1.54 -5.53
C ASN A 41 24.00 1.66 -4.46
N ILE A 42 23.73 2.85 -3.94
CA ILE A 42 22.64 3.10 -2.97
C ILE A 42 21.30 3.39 -3.69
N GLY A 43 21.35 3.81 -4.97
CA GLY A 43 20.16 4.11 -5.78
C GLY A 43 19.54 2.91 -6.52
N LYS A 44 20.10 1.71 -6.38
CA LYS A 44 19.69 0.50 -7.11
C LYS A 44 18.90 -0.50 -6.24
N ASN A 45 18.08 0.01 -5.33
CA ASN A 45 16.93 -0.73 -4.81
C ASN A 45 15.78 0.24 -4.49
N ILE A 46 15.51 1.12 -5.45
CA ILE A 46 14.26 1.86 -5.46
C ILE A 46 13.15 0.88 -5.86
N PHE A 47 12.27 0.55 -4.92
CA PHE A 47 10.96 -0.01 -5.26
C PHE A 47 10.27 1.00 -6.17
N ARG A 48 10.40 0.79 -7.49
CA ARG A 48 9.82 1.66 -8.48
C ARG A 48 8.32 1.40 -8.52
N ILE A 49 7.56 2.45 -8.21
CA ILE A 49 6.12 2.45 -8.46
C ILE A 49 5.95 2.67 -9.95
N GLU A 50 5.57 1.60 -10.65
CA GLU A 50 5.31 1.63 -12.09
C GLU A 50 3.81 1.77 -12.33
N GLU A 51 3.41 2.74 -13.16
CA GLU A 51 2.00 3.00 -13.49
C GLU A 51 1.30 1.75 -14.04
N ARG A 52 1.99 0.95 -14.87
CA ARG A 52 1.49 -0.31 -15.41
C ARG A 52 1.07 -1.32 -14.34
N ASN A 53 1.76 -1.36 -13.20
CA ASN A 53 1.47 -2.31 -12.13
C ASN A 53 0.18 -1.92 -11.40
N VAL A 54 0.04 -0.62 -11.10
CA VAL A 54 -1.18 -0.07 -10.49
C VAL A 54 -2.36 -0.25 -11.43
N ARG A 55 -2.17 0.03 -12.72
CA ARG A 55 -3.19 -0.17 -13.76
C ARG A 55 -3.65 -1.63 -13.83
N ALA A 56 -2.73 -2.59 -13.85
CA ALA A 56 -3.08 -4.00 -13.92
C ALA A 56 -3.93 -4.48 -12.72
N GLU A 57 -3.57 -4.06 -11.51
CA GLU A 57 -4.35 -4.36 -10.30
C GLU A 57 -5.75 -3.75 -10.37
N MET A 58 -5.86 -2.48 -10.78
CA MET A 58 -7.13 -1.79 -10.93
C MET A 58 -8.02 -2.43 -12.00
N GLU A 59 -7.44 -2.78 -13.16
CA GLU A 59 -8.15 -3.44 -14.26
C GLU A 59 -8.69 -4.80 -13.83
N PHE A 60 -7.90 -5.61 -13.11
CA PHE A 60 -8.40 -6.88 -12.59
C PHE A 60 -9.51 -6.68 -11.57
N LEU A 61 -9.33 -5.77 -10.60
CA LEU A 61 -10.36 -5.48 -9.60
C LEU A 61 -11.64 -4.95 -10.23
N ALA A 62 -11.55 -4.20 -11.33
CA ALA A 62 -12.68 -3.66 -12.09
C ALA A 62 -13.25 -4.62 -13.14
N SER A 63 -12.64 -5.80 -13.33
CA SER A 63 -13.04 -6.73 -14.38
C SER A 63 -14.36 -7.44 -14.08
N ASP A 64 -15.02 -7.90 -15.14
CA ASP A 64 -16.24 -8.71 -15.05
C ASP A 64 -16.03 -10.05 -14.32
N ALA A 65 -14.78 -10.51 -14.20
CA ALA A 65 -14.46 -11.72 -13.44
C ALA A 65 -14.88 -11.60 -11.96
N LEU A 66 -14.90 -10.38 -11.43
CA LEU A 66 -15.37 -10.10 -10.08
C LEU A 66 -16.86 -9.75 -10.02
N GLN A 67 -17.61 -9.69 -11.14
CA GLN A 67 -19.08 -9.49 -11.20
C GLN A 67 -19.67 -8.39 -10.28
N GLY A 68 -18.85 -7.42 -9.88
CA GLY A 68 -19.18 -6.40 -8.88
C GLY A 68 -18.78 -6.77 -7.44
N ARG A 69 -18.53 -5.74 -6.62
CA ARG A 69 -18.02 -5.88 -5.23
C ARG A 69 -19.07 -5.45 -4.20
N GLY A 70 -20.32 -5.88 -4.41
CA GLY A 70 -21.41 -5.56 -3.49
C GLY A 70 -21.15 -6.15 -2.11
N SER A 71 -21.38 -5.37 -1.05
CA SER A 71 -21.14 -5.84 0.32
C SER A 71 -22.00 -7.06 0.69
N GLY A 72 -21.40 -8.02 1.36
CA GLY A 72 -22.00 -9.30 1.75
C GLY A 72 -22.22 -10.25 0.57
N THR A 73 -21.56 -10.05 -0.57
CA THR A 73 -21.65 -10.96 -1.73
C THR A 73 -20.45 -11.90 -1.79
N GLN A 74 -20.61 -13.05 -2.47
CA GLN A 74 -19.49 -13.97 -2.72
C GLN A 74 -18.35 -13.32 -3.54
N PHE A 75 -18.68 -12.33 -4.36
CA PHE A 75 -17.72 -11.66 -5.22
C PHE A 75 -16.89 -10.59 -4.50
N GLU A 76 -17.46 -9.95 -3.47
CA GLU A 76 -16.66 -9.19 -2.49
C GLU A 76 -15.63 -10.09 -1.83
N LEU A 77 -16.03 -11.29 -1.38
CA LEU A 77 -15.10 -12.24 -0.76
C LEU A 77 -13.99 -12.67 -1.75
N LEU A 78 -14.33 -12.91 -3.01
CA LEU A 78 -13.36 -13.23 -4.05
C LEU A 78 -12.35 -12.08 -4.26
N ALA A 79 -12.81 -10.84 -4.31
CA ALA A 79 -11.94 -9.67 -4.39
C ALA A 79 -11.03 -9.55 -3.15
N GLY A 80 -11.56 -9.83 -1.96
CA GLY A 80 -10.79 -9.89 -0.71
C GLY A 80 -9.68 -10.95 -0.76
N HIS A 81 -9.97 -12.14 -1.27
CA HIS A 81 -8.96 -13.18 -1.46
C HIS A 81 -7.88 -12.82 -2.48
N TYR A 82 -8.25 -12.12 -3.55
CA TYR A 82 -7.28 -11.60 -4.50
C TYR A 82 -6.32 -10.62 -3.81
N ILE A 83 -6.83 -9.61 -3.09
CA ILE A 83 -6.00 -8.66 -2.34
C ILE A 83 -5.12 -9.38 -1.31
N ALA A 84 -5.68 -10.36 -0.59
CA ALA A 84 -4.92 -11.21 0.33
C ALA A 84 -3.74 -11.91 -0.36
N SER A 85 -3.94 -12.43 -1.58
CA SER A 85 -2.89 -13.07 -2.35
C SER A 85 -1.78 -12.09 -2.78
N GLN A 86 -2.13 -10.84 -3.09
CA GLN A 86 -1.16 -9.80 -3.43
C GLN A 86 -0.35 -9.37 -2.19
N LEU A 87 -1.02 -9.17 -1.05
CA LEU A 87 -0.37 -8.87 0.24
C LEU A 87 0.59 -9.98 0.66
N GLN A 88 0.18 -11.25 0.50
CA GLN A 88 1.04 -12.38 0.77
C GLN A 88 2.28 -12.39 -0.13
N GLN A 89 2.15 -12.08 -1.43
CA GLN A 89 3.28 -11.96 -2.35
C GLN A 89 4.23 -10.82 -1.97
N PHE A 90 3.70 -9.74 -1.38
CA PHE A 90 4.49 -8.62 -0.87
C PHE A 90 5.13 -8.90 0.50
N GLY A 91 4.87 -10.06 1.10
CA GLY A 91 5.42 -10.44 2.40
C GLY A 91 4.77 -9.71 3.58
N VAL A 92 3.57 -9.16 3.40
CA VAL A 92 2.82 -8.51 4.48
C VAL A 92 2.34 -9.56 5.47
N GLU A 93 2.49 -9.26 6.76
CA GLU A 93 2.00 -10.14 7.82
C GLU A 93 0.46 -10.09 7.89
N PRO A 94 -0.22 -11.25 8.00
CA PRO A 94 -1.67 -11.30 8.11
C PRO A 94 -2.13 -10.76 9.48
N ALA A 95 -3.23 -10.00 9.49
CA ALA A 95 -3.75 -9.33 10.68
C ALA A 95 -5.28 -9.48 10.89
N GLY A 96 -5.93 -10.34 10.11
CA GLY A 96 -7.36 -10.62 10.18
C GLY A 96 -7.74 -11.67 11.22
N GLU A 97 -8.71 -12.50 10.86
CA GLU A 97 -9.22 -13.57 11.72
C GLU A 97 -8.15 -14.64 11.99
N THR A 98 -8.27 -15.31 13.14
CA THR A 98 -7.41 -16.43 13.49
C THR A 98 -7.99 -17.73 12.93
N ASP A 99 -7.19 -18.50 12.21
CA ASP A 99 -7.59 -19.81 11.69
C ASP A 99 -7.58 -20.90 12.77
N ALA A 100 -8.02 -22.11 12.42
CA ALA A 100 -8.07 -23.25 13.33
C ALA A 100 -6.68 -23.69 13.85
N SER A 101 -5.60 -23.28 13.18
CA SER A 101 -4.21 -23.55 13.58
C SER A 101 -3.64 -22.45 14.49
N GLY A 102 -4.42 -21.42 14.82
CA GLY A 102 -3.99 -20.32 15.67
C GLY A 102 -3.22 -19.22 14.94
N LYS A 103 -3.13 -19.26 13.60
CA LYS A 103 -2.43 -18.26 12.79
C LYS A 103 -3.40 -17.18 12.30
N LYS A 104 -2.92 -15.94 12.22
CA LYS A 104 -3.67 -14.83 11.61
C LYS A 104 -3.82 -15.03 10.09
N THR A 105 -4.98 -14.68 9.56
CA THR A 105 -5.32 -14.67 8.13
C THR A 105 -5.38 -13.24 7.59
N PHE A 106 -5.58 -13.06 6.30
CA PHE A 106 -5.75 -11.74 5.69
C PHE A 106 -7.22 -11.26 5.65
N ILE A 107 -8.16 -12.13 6.01
CA ILE A 107 -9.60 -11.87 5.85
C ILE A 107 -10.22 -11.59 7.22
N GLN A 108 -11.06 -10.56 7.27
CA GLN A 108 -11.87 -10.23 8.44
C GLN A 108 -13.33 -10.52 8.15
N THR A 109 -13.95 -11.40 8.95
CA THR A 109 -15.38 -11.66 8.83
C THR A 109 -16.15 -10.63 9.64
N VAL A 110 -17.18 -10.02 9.03
CA VAL A 110 -18.05 -9.06 9.72
C VAL A 110 -19.48 -9.60 9.72
N LYS A 111 -20.11 -9.64 10.89
CA LYS A 111 -21.51 -10.08 11.01
C LYS A 111 -22.44 -9.00 10.47
N MET A 112 -23.18 -9.33 9.43
CA MET A 112 -24.20 -8.46 8.84
C MET A 112 -25.58 -8.85 9.35
N THR A 113 -26.32 -7.89 9.88
CA THR A 113 -27.73 -8.07 10.24
C THR A 113 -28.59 -7.44 9.17
N ARG A 114 -29.47 -8.23 8.55
CA ARG A 114 -30.48 -7.74 7.60
C ARG A 114 -31.86 -7.95 8.19
N ASN A 115 -32.64 -6.88 8.26
CA ASN A 115 -34.05 -7.01 8.60
C ASN A 115 -34.80 -7.50 7.37
N THR A 116 -35.50 -8.61 7.51
CA THR A 116 -36.43 -9.13 6.51
C THR A 116 -37.78 -9.35 7.15
N PHE A 117 -38.84 -9.26 6.37
CA PHE A 117 -40.15 -9.69 6.83
C PHE A 117 -40.20 -11.21 6.80
N ALA A 118 -40.77 -11.82 7.85
CA ALA A 118 -40.98 -13.27 7.90
C ALA A 118 -42.08 -13.72 6.93
N GLN A 119 -43.01 -12.82 6.60
CA GLN A 119 -44.13 -13.01 5.69
C GLN A 119 -44.45 -11.67 5.01
N THR A 120 -45.15 -11.69 3.88
CA THR A 120 -45.61 -10.47 3.21
C THR A 120 -46.48 -9.64 4.16
N PRO A 121 -46.12 -8.38 4.46
CA PRO A 121 -46.87 -7.56 5.40
C PRO A 121 -48.13 -6.97 4.75
N ASN A 122 -49.32 -7.23 5.31
CA ASN A 122 -50.56 -6.65 4.80
C ASN A 122 -51.06 -5.54 5.72
N LEU A 123 -51.53 -4.43 5.15
CA LEU A 123 -52.15 -3.33 5.90
C LEU A 123 -53.65 -3.37 5.61
N THR A 124 -54.45 -3.46 6.66
CA THR A 124 -55.91 -3.37 6.54
C THR A 124 -56.38 -2.09 7.20
N TYR A 125 -57.26 -1.36 6.53
CA TYR A 125 -57.96 -0.22 7.11
C TYR A 125 -59.44 -0.28 6.76
N ALA A 126 -60.28 0.20 7.67
CA ALA A 126 -61.72 0.30 7.46
C ALA A 126 -62.09 1.75 7.14
N ALA A 127 -62.77 1.95 6.02
CA ALA A 127 -63.32 3.25 5.63
C ALA A 127 -64.74 3.06 5.08
N ASN A 128 -65.68 3.90 5.52
CA ASN A 128 -67.09 3.87 5.07
C ASN A 128 -67.76 2.48 5.17
N GLY A 129 -67.41 1.70 6.21
CA GLY A 129 -67.93 0.35 6.41
C GLY A 129 -67.32 -0.74 5.52
N LEU A 130 -66.31 -0.41 4.70
CA LEU A 130 -65.58 -1.35 3.85
C LEU A 130 -64.16 -1.56 4.38
N THR A 131 -63.75 -2.81 4.53
CA THR A 131 -62.36 -3.17 4.84
C THR A 131 -61.56 -3.27 3.55
N VAL A 132 -60.53 -2.45 3.43
CA VAL A 132 -59.58 -2.46 2.31
C VAL A 132 -58.26 -3.05 2.80
N THR A 133 -57.70 -3.97 2.03
CA THR A 133 -56.36 -4.55 2.28
C THR A 133 -55.40 -4.02 1.24
N LEU A 134 -54.25 -3.50 1.68
CA LEU A 134 -53.20 -3.02 0.81
C LEU A 134 -52.09 -4.07 0.73
N GLU A 135 -51.71 -4.41 -0.50
CA GLU A 135 -50.64 -5.33 -0.85
C GLU A 135 -49.32 -4.57 -1.06
N PRO A 136 -48.22 -4.97 -0.40
CA PRO A 136 -46.90 -4.40 -0.63
C PRO A 136 -46.46 -4.48 -2.09
N GLY A 137 -45.83 -3.42 -2.59
CA GLY A 137 -45.31 -3.34 -3.96
C GLY A 137 -46.37 -3.09 -5.03
N LYS A 138 -47.67 -3.21 -4.70
CA LYS A 138 -48.77 -2.77 -5.57
C LYS A 138 -49.35 -1.45 -5.09
N GLU A 139 -49.78 -1.42 -3.83
CA GLU A 139 -50.57 -0.32 -3.28
C GLU A 139 -49.84 0.39 -2.13
N MET A 140 -48.81 -0.24 -1.56
CA MET A 140 -48.07 0.26 -0.42
C MET A 140 -46.58 -0.12 -0.50
N VAL A 141 -45.72 0.73 0.08
CA VAL A 141 -44.30 0.39 0.33
C VAL A 141 -44.09 0.33 1.84
N VAL A 142 -43.63 -0.82 2.33
CA VAL A 142 -43.28 -1.01 3.74
C VAL A 142 -41.77 -0.82 3.91
N LEU A 143 -41.36 0.32 4.45
CA LEU A 143 -39.94 0.64 4.65
C LEU A 143 -39.33 -0.06 5.88
N ARG A 144 -40.09 -0.13 6.97
CA ARG A 144 -39.66 -0.73 8.23
C ARG A 144 -40.85 -1.07 9.12
N MET A 145 -40.77 -2.19 9.84
CA MET A 145 -41.66 -2.50 10.96
C MET A 145 -40.80 -2.79 12.19
N ASN A 146 -41.24 -2.32 13.36
CA ASN A 146 -40.58 -2.55 14.66
C ASN A 146 -41.31 -3.61 15.51
N SER A 147 -42.48 -4.07 15.06
CA SER A 147 -43.31 -5.09 15.71
C SER A 147 -43.97 -5.99 14.66
N ALA A 148 -44.48 -7.15 15.08
CA ALA A 148 -45.18 -8.09 14.19
C ALA A 148 -46.57 -7.58 13.77
N GLN A 149 -47.17 -6.67 14.54
CA GLN A 149 -48.47 -6.05 14.25
C GLN A 149 -48.42 -4.58 14.66
N ALA A 150 -48.99 -3.70 13.83
CA ALA A 150 -49.27 -2.31 14.16
C ALA A 150 -50.79 -2.13 14.17
N ARG A 151 -51.31 -1.42 15.18
CA ARG A 151 -52.74 -1.09 15.31
C ARG A 151 -52.84 0.38 15.68
N GLY A 152 -53.77 1.09 15.05
CA GLY A 152 -54.04 2.51 15.25
C GLY A 152 -55.48 2.83 14.91
#